data_AF-B0RBV7-F1
#
_entry.id   AF-B0RBV7-F1
#
_cell.length_a   1.000
_cell.length_b   1.000
_cell.length_c   1.000
_cell.angle_alpha   90.00
_cell.angle_beta   90.00
_cell.angle_gamma   90.00
#
_symmetry.space_group_name_H-M   'P 1'
#
loop_
_entity.id
_entity.type
_entity.pdbx_description
1 polymer ?
#
loop_
_entity_poly.entity_id
_entity_poly.type
_entity_poly.pdbx_seq_one_letter_code
_entity_poly.pdbx_strand_id
1 'polypeptide(L)' 'MSEHDETSYLLRNPVGAKRLIESLERARREEFVERELIEPTDTEDPHDSGE' A
#
# COMPACT_ATOMS: atom_id res chain seq x y z
N MET A 1 -15.09 3.08 11.50
CA MET A 1 -14.96 4.10 10.43
C MET A 1 -15.94 3.74 9.34
N SER A 2 -16.67 4.69 8.79
CA SER A 2 -17.60 4.45 7.68
C SER A 2 -16.82 4.38 6.36
N GLU A 3 -17.34 3.67 5.34
CA GLU A 3 -16.75 3.63 4.00
C GLU A 3 -16.61 5.03 3.37
N HIS A 4 -17.55 5.92 3.69
CA HIS A 4 -17.51 7.31 3.28
C HIS A 4 -16.35 8.09 3.92
N ASP A 5 -15.99 7.76 5.17
CA ASP A 5 -14.88 8.40 5.88
C ASP A 5 -13.55 7.99 5.23
N GLU A 6 -13.39 6.70 4.92
CA GLU A 6 -12.18 6.15 4.30
C GLU A 6 -11.99 6.66 2.87
N THR A 7 -13.06 6.71 2.08
CA THR A 7 -13.01 7.25 0.70
C THR A 7 -12.62 8.73 0.72
N SER A 8 -13.22 9.50 1.63
CA SER A 8 -12.88 10.92 1.80
C SER A 8 -11.42 11.10 2.24
N TYR A 9 -10.94 10.22 3.12
CA TYR A 9 -9.55 10.21 3.56
C TYR A 9 -8.57 9.96 2.41
N LEU A 10 -8.81 8.92 1.60
CA LEU A 10 -7.95 8.57 0.46
C LEU A 10 -7.93 9.65 -0.63
N LEU A 11 -9.06 10.33 -0.86
CA LEU A 11 -9.20 11.35 -1.90
C LEU A 11 -8.83 12.77 -1.43
N ARG A 12 -8.56 12.97 -0.13
CA ARG A 12 -8.23 14.29 0.43
C ARG A 12 -6.92 14.87 -0.11
N ASN A 13 -5.90 14.02 -0.34
CA ASN A 13 -4.62 14.46 -0.89
C ASN A 13 -4.67 14.37 -2.42
N PRO A 14 -4.50 15.48 -3.18
CA PRO A 14 -4.65 15.46 -4.63
C PRO A 14 -3.61 14.57 -5.34
N VAL A 15 -2.39 14.48 -4.81
CA VAL A 15 -1.34 13.61 -5.37
C VAL A 15 -1.66 12.14 -5.10
N GLY A 16 -2.12 11.83 -3.88
CA GLY A 16 -2.57 10.49 -3.51
C GLY A 16 -3.78 10.04 -4.34
N ALA A 17 -4.77 10.92 -4.48
CA ALA A 17 -5.98 10.66 -5.26
C ALA A 17 -5.65 10.38 -6.73
N LYS A 18 -4.78 11.19 -7.35
CA LYS A 18 -4.32 10.95 -8.72
C LYS A 18 -3.66 9.58 -8.88
N ARG A 19 -2.74 9.23 -7.98
CA ARG A 19 -2.05 7.92 -8.00
C ARG A 19 -3.04 6.75 -7.85
N LEU A 20 -4.04 6.90 -6.98
CA LEU A 20 -5.06 5.89 -6.77
C LEU A 20 -5.89 5.68 -8.04
N ILE A 21 -6.40 6.76 -8.62
CA ILE A 21 -7.22 6.72 -9.85
C ILE A 21 -6.43 6.09 -11.00
N GLU A 22 -5.19 6.53 -11.26
CA GLU A 22 -4.32 5.95 -12.30
C GLU A 22 -4.02 4.46 -12.08
N SER A 23 -3.94 4.02 -10.82
CA SER A 23 -3.72 2.62 -10.49
C SER A 23 -4.98 1.77 -10.71
N LEU A 24 -6.17 2.30 -10.39
CA LEU A 24 -7.45 1.65 -10.68
C LEU A 24 -7.70 1.53 -12.19
N GLU A 25 -7.37 2.56 -12.97
CA GLU A 25 -7.48 2.52 -14.43
C GLU A 25 -6.56 1.45 -15.05
N ARG A 26 -5.32 1.35 -14.58
CA ARG A 26 -4.37 0.31 -15.02
C ARG A 26 -4.86 -1.09 -14.64
N ALA A 27 -5.31 -1.28 -13.40
CA ALA A 27 -5.85 -2.56 -12.95
C ALA A 27 -7.04 -3.02 -13.80
N ARG A 28 -7.95 -2.10 -14.14
CA ARG A 28 -9.10 -2.37 -15.03
C ARG A 28 -8.68 -2.79 -16.44
N ARG A 29 -7.54 -2.29 -16.93
CA ARG A 29 -6.97 -2.65 -18.24
C ARG A 29 -6.03 -3.84 -18.19
N GLU A 30 -5.92 -4.51 -17.04
CA GLU A 30 -4.96 -5.61 -16.81
C GLU A 30 -3.49 -5.18 -17.00
N GLU A 31 -3.20 -3.89 -16.87
CA GLU A 31 -1.86 -3.29 -16.97
C GLU A 31 -1.14 -3.32 -15.59
N PHE A 32 -1.08 -4.49 -14.97
CA PHE A 32 -0.41 -4.70 -13.69
C PHE A 32 0.63 -5.82 -13.76
N VAL A 33 1.52 -5.86 -12.76
CA VAL A 33 2.53 -6.89 -12.63
C VAL A 33 2.24 -7.69 -11.38
N GLU A 34 2.02 -8.99 -11.53
CA GLU A 34 1.92 -9.92 -10.42
C GLU A 34 3.30 -10.09 -9.78
N ARG A 35 3.34 -10.02 -8.44
CA ARG A 35 4.57 -10.12 -7.66
C ARG A 35 4.29 -11.01 -6.46
N GLU A 36 5.23 -11.90 -6.17
CA GLU A 36 5.24 -12.60 -4.88
C GLU A 36 5.47 -11.58 -3.75
N LEU A 37 4.80 -11.80 -2.62
CA LEU A 37 5.00 -10.99 -1.43
C LEU A 37 6.39 -11.27 -0.88
N ILE A 38 7.11 -10.21 -0.53
CA ILE A 38 8.38 -10.35 0.20
C ILE A 38 8.00 -10.78 1.62
N GLU A 39 8.36 -12.01 1.98
CA GLU A 39 8.22 -12.47 3.35
C GLU A 39 9.11 -11.60 4.26
N PRO A 40 8.61 -11.19 5.44
CA PRO A 40 9.47 -10.57 6.44
C PRO A 40 10.61 -11.53 6.71
N THR A 41 11.83 -11.14 6.36
CA THR A 41 13.00 -11.86 6.85
C THR A 41 13.11 -11.49 8.33
N ASP A 42 13.17 -12.49 9.20
CA ASP A 42 13.52 -12.34 10.62
C ASP A 42 14.98 -11.86 10.74
N THR A 43 15.29 -10.70 10.16
CA THR A 43 16.60 -10.08 10.20
C THR A 43 16.72 -9.44 11.57
N GLU A 44 17.22 -10.25 12.50
CA GLU A 44 17.83 -9.94 13.80
C GLU A 44 17.34 -8.64 14.45
N ASP A 45 16.52 -8.82 15.48
CA ASP A 45 16.26 -7.78 16.48
C ASP A 45 17.60 -7.20 16.97
N PRO A 46 17.90 -5.90 16.73
CA PRO A 46 19.15 -5.29 17.17
C PRO A 46 19.23 -5.12 18.70
N HIS A 47 18.23 -5.64 19.44
CA HIS A 47 18.15 -5.60 20.90
C HIS A 47 18.49 -6.91 21.62
N ASP A 48 19.07 -7.92 20.96
CA ASP A 48 19.77 -8.99 21.67
C ASP A 48 21.14 -8.47 22.17
N SER A 49 21.09 -7.56 23.15
CA SER A 49 22.21 -7.33 24.04
C SER A 49 22.32 -8.56 24.93
N GLY A 50 23.10 -9.54 24.47
CA GLY A 50 23.43 -10.73 25.24
C GLY A 50 23.98 -10.34 26.62
N GLU A 51 23.27 -10.74 27.67
CA GLU A 51 23.75 -10.83 29.04
C GLU A 51 24.27 -12.25 29.33
#